data_AF-A0A7S1ZFL2-F1
#
_entry.id   AF-A0A7S1ZFL2-F1
#
_cell.length_a   1.000
_cell.length_b   1.000
_cell.length_c   1.000
_cell.angle_alpha   90.00
_cell.angle_beta   90.00
_cell.angle_gamma   90.00
#
_symmetry.space_group_name_H-M   'P 1'
#
loop_
_entity.id
_entity.type
_entity.pdbx_description
1 polymer ?
#
loop_
_entity_poly.entity_id
_entity_poly.type
_entity_poly.pdbx_seq_one_letter_code
_entity_poly.pdbx_strand_id
1 'polypeptide(L)'
;AQTGHCDVPQRYAGNPSLGRWVNTQRLQQRLRAEGKKSDMTEERYRKLTDLGFVWYVKGPDQWSDRFQELEAYRAVHGDCDVPSRYLPNKRLGRWVSFQRTQYRLRSEGRHTHLTEERLELLESVGFKWVGAKRDTSRNKFDAAKAKSKVKVEDSE
;
A
#
# COMPACT_ATOMS: atom_id res chain seq x y z
N ALA A 1 12.44 8.32 32.02
CA ALA A 1 12.76 7.17 31.16
C ALA A 1 12.13 7.38 29.79
N GLN A 2 12.96 7.42 28.75
CA GLN A 2 12.89 6.54 27.57
C GLN A 2 11.67 6.72 26.66
N THR A 3 11.89 7.40 25.53
CA THR A 3 11.47 6.86 24.23
C THR A 3 12.73 6.72 23.39
N GLY A 4 13.49 5.66 23.65
CA GLY A 4 14.78 5.34 23.02
C GLY A 4 14.68 4.83 21.59
N HIS A 5 13.80 5.42 20.78
CA HIS A 5 13.62 5.05 19.39
C HIS A 5 13.65 6.33 18.52
N CYS A 6 14.75 6.52 17.80
CA CYS A 6 14.93 7.58 16.80
C CYS A 6 14.12 7.30 15.52
N ASP A 7 12.84 6.97 15.68
CA ASP A 7 11.88 6.84 14.58
C ASP A 7 11.22 8.19 14.33
N VAL A 8 12.00 9.15 13.80
CA VAL A 8 11.48 10.47 13.44
C VAL A 8 10.79 10.35 12.08
N PRO A 9 9.45 10.53 12.01
CA PRO A 9 8.73 10.46 10.75
C PRO A 9 9.11 11.63 9.84
N GLN A 10 8.92 11.47 8.53
CA GLN A 10 9.16 12.55 7.56
C GLN A 10 8.38 13.84 7.91
N ARG A 11 7.22 13.70 8.55
CA ARG A 11 6.42 14.80 9.07
C ARG A 11 6.43 14.75 10.59
N TYR A 12 7.59 15.01 11.19
CA TYR A 12 7.67 15.19 12.63
C TYR A 12 7.07 16.55 13.00
N ALA A 13 5.83 16.55 13.48
CA ALA A 13 5.07 17.77 13.77
C ALA A 13 5.71 18.64 14.86
N GLY A 14 6.44 18.03 15.81
CA GLY A 14 7.16 18.74 16.86
C GLY A 14 8.42 19.48 16.39
N ASN A 15 9.03 19.05 15.27
CA ASN A 15 10.17 19.74 14.66
C ASN A 15 10.30 19.37 13.16
N PRO A 16 9.64 20.10 12.25
CA PRO A 16 9.64 19.79 10.82
C PRO A 16 11.00 19.89 10.14
N SER A 17 11.92 20.74 10.65
CA SER A 17 13.27 20.86 10.09
C SER A 17 14.11 19.63 10.40
N LEU A 18 13.95 19.05 11.59
CA LEU A 18 14.55 17.77 11.96
C LEU A 18 14.03 16.63 11.08
N GLY A 19 12.71 16.54 10.85
CA GLY A 19 12.12 15.53 9.96
C GLY A 19 12.66 15.60 8.53
N ARG A 20 12.88 16.81 8.00
CA ARG A 20 13.52 17.00 6.68
C ARG A 20 14.99 16.55 6.71
N TRP A 21 15.74 16.94 7.74
CA TRP A 21 17.14 16.58 7.88
C TRP A 21 17.36 15.06 7.99
N VAL A 22 16.53 14.36 8.77
CA VAL A 22 16.54 12.90 8.90
C VAL A 22 16.36 12.22 7.53
N ASN A 23 15.41 12.71 6.72
CA ASN A 23 15.22 12.18 5.37
C ASN A 23 16.41 12.44 4.45
N THR A 24 17.03 13.61 4.57
CA THR A 24 18.27 13.91 3.84
C THR A 24 19.35 12.90 4.20
N GLN A 25 19.54 12.55 5.47
CA GLN A 25 20.54 11.55 5.86
C GLN A 25 20.22 10.17 5.28
N ARG A 26 18.96 9.72 5.35
CA ARG A 26 18.53 8.44 4.76
C ARG A 26 18.74 8.41 3.24
N LEU A 27 18.43 9.50 2.54
CA LEU A 27 18.65 9.62 1.10
C LEU A 27 20.15 9.56 0.76
N GLN A 28 20.98 10.30 1.49
CA GLN A 28 22.42 10.33 1.28
C GLN A 28 23.04 8.94 1.50
N GLN A 29 22.66 8.24 2.58
CA GLN A 29 23.11 6.86 2.79
C GLN A 29 22.68 5.91 1.66
N ARG A 30 21.46 6.04 1.14
CA ARG A 30 21.00 5.24 -0.01
C ARG A 30 21.84 5.54 -1.26
N LEU A 31 22.09 6.80 -1.57
CA LEU A 31 22.92 7.19 -2.72
C LEU A 31 24.33 6.58 -2.59
N ARG A 32 24.93 6.64 -1.40
CA ARG A 32 26.22 6.00 -1.11
C ARG A 32 26.19 4.49 -1.34
N ALA A 33 25.16 3.80 -0.84
CA ALA A 33 25.01 2.34 -1.00
C ALA A 33 24.82 1.93 -2.47
N GLU A 34 24.19 2.78 -3.28
CA GLU A 34 24.03 2.60 -4.73
C GLU A 34 25.26 3.03 -5.54
N GLY A 35 26.36 3.44 -4.89
CA GLY A 35 27.58 3.92 -5.56
C GLY A 35 27.43 5.29 -6.24
N LYS A 36 26.36 6.02 -5.94
CA LYS A 36 26.09 7.37 -6.47
C LYS A 36 26.78 8.43 -5.63
N LYS A 37 26.96 9.62 -6.21
CA LYS A 37 27.49 10.79 -5.49
C LYS A 37 26.64 11.06 -4.24
N SER A 38 27.31 11.10 -3.08
CA SER A 38 26.69 11.35 -1.80
C SER A 38 27.64 12.16 -0.91
N ASP A 39 27.06 13.00 -0.05
CA ASP A 39 27.76 13.73 1.01
C ASP A 39 27.83 12.92 2.33
N MET A 40 27.48 11.63 2.29
CA MET A 40 27.53 10.74 3.44
C MET A 40 28.95 10.24 3.67
N THR A 41 29.61 10.79 4.69
CA THR A 41 30.94 10.33 5.13
C THR A 41 30.81 9.11 6.05
N GLU A 42 31.87 8.29 6.08
CA GLU A 42 31.95 7.13 6.98
C GLU A 42 31.84 7.55 8.46
N GLU A 43 32.49 8.65 8.83
CA GLU A 43 32.42 9.19 10.19
C GLU A 43 31.00 9.61 10.59
N ARG A 44 30.28 10.28 9.68
CA ARG A 44 28.89 10.69 9.93
C ARG A 44 27.99 9.46 10.06
N TYR A 45 28.17 8.47 9.20
CA TYR A 45 27.42 7.21 9.26
C TYR A 45 27.62 6.50 10.60
N ARG A 46 28.87 6.38 11.07
CA ARG A 46 29.19 5.75 12.37
C ARG A 46 28.55 6.49 13.53
N LYS A 47 28.77 7.81 13.63
CA LYS A 47 28.18 8.64 14.71
C LYS A 47 26.66 8.50 14.79
N LEU A 48 25.98 8.49 13.64
CA LEU A 48 24.53 8.32 13.61
C LEU A 48 24.12 6.90 14.01
N THR A 49 24.84 5.88 13.55
CA THR A 49 24.58 4.49 13.92
C THR A 49 24.77 4.26 15.41
N ASP A 50 25.82 4.81 16.01
CA ASP A 50 26.10 4.72 17.45
C ASP A 50 25.02 5.41 18.30
N LEU A 51 24.38 6.44 17.76
CA LEU A 51 23.21 7.11 18.36
C LEU A 51 21.89 6.33 18.17
N GLY A 52 21.93 5.14 17.55
CA GLY A 52 20.75 4.33 17.27
C GLY A 52 19.88 4.88 16.14
N PHE A 53 20.46 5.61 15.18
CA PHE A 53 19.73 6.18 14.05
C PHE A 53 19.17 5.07 13.15
N VAL A 54 17.84 5.08 12.95
CA VAL A 54 17.18 4.12 12.08
C VAL A 54 17.30 4.56 10.62
N TRP A 55 18.18 3.87 9.88
CA TRP A 55 18.46 4.14 8.46
C TRP A 55 17.34 3.69 7.52
N TYR A 56 16.68 2.58 7.84
CA TYR A 56 15.61 1.99 7.05
C TYR A 56 14.31 2.02 7.84
N VAL A 57 13.43 2.96 7.48
CA VAL A 57 12.04 2.92 7.91
C VAL A 57 11.26 2.42 6.72
N LYS A 58 10.65 1.23 6.86
CA LYS A 58 9.65 0.77 5.88
C LYS A 58 8.57 1.86 5.87
N GLY A 59 8.45 2.58 4.76
CA GLY A 59 7.40 3.57 4.63
C GLY A 59 6.06 2.91 4.94
N PRO A 60 5.07 3.65 5.48
CA PRO A 60 3.73 3.09 5.67
C PRO A 60 3.31 2.43 4.36
N ASP A 61 2.85 1.19 4.43
CA ASP A 61 2.34 0.51 3.24
C ASP A 61 1.04 1.21 2.84
N GLN A 62 1.21 2.27 2.03
CA GLN A 62 0.12 3.12 1.59
C GLN A 62 -0.94 2.33 0.83
N TRP A 63 -0.63 1.13 0.35
CA TRP A 63 -1.63 0.28 -0.28
C TRP A 63 -2.55 -0.36 0.78
N SER A 64 -1.97 -0.98 1.81
CA SER A 64 -2.72 -1.61 2.91
C SER A 64 -3.59 -0.60 3.66
N ASP A 65 -3.07 0.58 3.97
CA ASP A 65 -3.85 1.65 4.63
C ASP A 65 -5.05 2.08 3.78
N ARG A 66 -4.87 2.18 2.46
CA ARG A 66 -5.95 2.58 1.53
C ARG A 66 -6.95 1.46 1.32
N PHE A 67 -6.51 0.20 1.38
CA PHE A 67 -7.39 -0.95 1.35
C PHE A 67 -8.29 -0.98 2.59
N GLN A 68 -7.76 -0.75 3.78
CA GLN A 68 -8.58 -0.63 5.00
C GLN A 68 -9.58 0.53 4.92
N GLU A 69 -9.18 1.68 4.36
CA GLU A 69 -10.11 2.80 4.10
C GLU A 69 -11.22 2.43 3.11
N LEU A 70 -10.92 1.58 2.12
CA LEU A 70 -11.92 1.04 1.18
C LEU A 70 -12.89 0.08 1.88
N GLU A 71 -12.40 -0.78 2.78
CA GLU A 71 -13.26 -1.66 3.59
C GLU A 71 -14.21 -0.85 4.46
N ALA A 72 -13.69 0.20 5.12
CA ALA A 72 -14.52 1.12 5.90
C ALA A 72 -15.55 1.84 5.04
N TYR A 73 -15.17 2.29 3.84
CA TYR A 73 -16.12 2.89 2.89
C TYR A 73 -17.23 1.89 2.53
N ARG A 74 -16.88 0.64 2.22
CA ARG A 74 -17.84 -0.42 1.90
C ARG A 74 -18.79 -0.71 3.05
N ALA A 75 -18.28 -0.73 4.28
CA ALA A 75 -19.12 -0.96 5.47
C ALA A 75 -20.21 0.11 5.62
N VAL A 76 -19.93 1.35 5.20
CA VAL A 76 -20.88 2.48 5.29
C VAL A 76 -21.80 2.57 4.06
N HIS A 77 -21.25 2.36 2.87
CA HIS A 77 -21.95 2.60 1.60
C HIS A 77 -22.53 1.34 0.94
N GLY A 78 -22.11 0.15 1.39
CA GLY A 78 -22.52 -1.15 0.85
C GLY A 78 -21.75 -1.59 -0.39
N ASP A 79 -20.94 -0.72 -1.00
CA ASP A 79 -20.12 -1.01 -2.17
C ASP A 79 -18.76 -0.33 -2.13
N CYS A 80 -17.94 -0.61 -3.16
CA CYS A 80 -16.61 -0.04 -3.33
C CYS A 80 -16.55 1.01 -4.45
N ASP A 81 -17.68 1.62 -4.84
CA ASP A 81 -17.73 2.60 -5.93
C ASP A 81 -17.42 4.02 -5.44
N VAL A 82 -16.19 4.20 -4.95
CA VAL A 82 -15.72 5.48 -4.42
C VAL A 82 -15.58 6.51 -5.56
N PRO A 83 -16.24 7.68 -5.50
CA PRO A 83 -16.06 8.74 -6.49
C PRO A 83 -14.61 9.21 -6.57
N SER A 84 -14.11 9.50 -7.76
CA SER A 84 -12.72 9.98 -7.97
C SER A 84 -12.41 11.26 -7.19
N ARG A 85 -13.44 12.09 -6.95
CA ARG A 85 -13.39 13.33 -6.14
C ARG A 85 -14.11 13.17 -4.80
N TYR A 86 -14.09 11.99 -4.20
CA TYR A 86 -14.70 11.74 -2.89
C TYR A 86 -14.19 12.73 -1.84
N LEU A 87 -15.06 13.65 -1.42
CA LEU A 87 -14.67 14.78 -0.57
C LEU A 87 -14.23 14.38 0.84
N PRO A 88 -14.90 13.44 1.53
CA PRO A 88 -14.47 12.99 2.86
C PRO A 88 -13.06 12.40 2.86
N ASN A 89 -12.68 11.71 1.78
CA ASN A 89 -11.33 11.20 1.61
C ASN A 89 -10.87 11.26 0.14
N LYS A 90 -10.31 12.40 -0.25
CA LYS A 90 -9.79 12.63 -1.62
C LYS A 90 -8.66 11.66 -1.98
N ARG A 91 -7.94 11.13 -1.00
CA ARG A 91 -6.84 10.18 -1.24
C ARG A 91 -7.38 8.82 -1.64
N LEU A 92 -8.44 8.36 -0.98
CA LEU A 92 -9.13 7.12 -1.33
C LEU A 92 -9.72 7.17 -2.74
N GLY A 93 -10.44 8.25 -3.09
CA GLY A 93 -11.02 8.39 -4.44
C GLY A 93 -9.97 8.34 -5.57
N ARG A 94 -8.81 9.00 -5.35
CA ARG A 94 -7.67 8.92 -6.27
C ARG A 94 -7.07 7.52 -6.33
N TRP A 95 -6.91 6.87 -5.18
CA TRP A 95 -6.36 5.52 -5.08
C TRP A 95 -7.23 4.48 -5.80
N VAL A 96 -8.56 4.54 -5.64
CA VAL A 96 -9.52 3.68 -6.35
C VAL A 96 -9.42 3.89 -7.87
N SER A 97 -9.33 5.14 -8.31
CA SER A 97 -9.13 5.47 -9.73
C SER A 97 -7.81 4.93 -10.28
N PHE A 98 -6.76 4.96 -9.44
CA PHE A 98 -5.46 4.40 -9.78
C PHE A 98 -5.52 2.86 -9.90
N GLN A 99 -6.19 2.16 -8.99
CA GLN A 99 -6.36 0.69 -9.10
C GLN A 99 -7.04 0.32 -10.41
N ARG A 100 -8.14 1.01 -10.78
CA ARG A 100 -8.84 0.77 -12.07
C ARG A 100 -7.92 0.98 -13.27
N THR A 101 -7.04 1.98 -13.22
CA THR A 101 -6.03 2.23 -14.26
C THR A 101 -5.00 1.10 -14.33
N GLN A 102 -4.48 0.65 -13.18
CA GLN A 102 -3.52 -0.45 -13.11
C GLN A 102 -4.11 -1.76 -13.65
N TYR A 103 -5.37 -2.05 -13.33
CA TYR A 103 -6.07 -3.21 -13.86
C TYR A 103 -6.23 -3.16 -15.38
N ARG A 104 -6.55 -1.99 -15.95
CA ARG A 104 -6.58 -1.80 -17.40
C ARG A 104 -5.21 -2.06 -18.04
N LEU A 105 -4.14 -1.51 -17.48
CA LEU A 105 -2.77 -1.77 -17.95
C LEU A 105 -2.45 -3.27 -17.93
N ARG A 106 -2.83 -3.97 -16.85
CA ARG A 106 -2.69 -5.43 -16.74
C ARG A 106 -3.43 -6.16 -17.88
N SER A 107 -4.68 -5.76 -18.16
CA SER A 107 -5.48 -6.36 -19.24
C SER A 107 -4.94 -6.08 -20.65
N GLU A 108 -4.20 -4.98 -20.82
CA GLU A 108 -3.49 -4.63 -22.04
C GLU A 108 -2.11 -5.34 -22.15
N GLY A 109 -1.74 -6.20 -21.20
CA GLY A 109 -0.43 -6.86 -21.15
C GLY A 109 0.74 -5.91 -20.83
N ARG A 110 0.44 -4.73 -20.29
CA ARG A 110 1.43 -3.70 -19.95
C ARG A 110 1.91 -3.84 -18.52
N HIS A 111 3.11 -3.33 -18.26
CA HIS A 111 3.66 -3.28 -16.90
C HIS A 111 2.72 -2.56 -15.93
N THR A 112 2.54 -3.14 -14.74
CA THR A 112 1.64 -2.64 -13.69
C THR A 112 2.20 -2.94 -12.30
N HIS A 113 1.79 -2.14 -11.31
CA HIS A 113 2.05 -2.36 -9.89
C HIS A 113 0.93 -3.12 -9.16
N LEU A 114 -0.09 -3.58 -9.89
CA LEU A 114 -1.15 -4.44 -9.36
C LEU A 114 -0.67 -5.90 -9.36
N THR A 115 -0.18 -6.34 -8.21
CA THR A 115 0.21 -7.74 -7.96
C THR A 115 -1.02 -8.65 -7.88
N GLU A 116 -0.83 -9.96 -7.99
CA GLU A 116 -1.94 -10.92 -7.86
C GLU A 116 -2.58 -10.85 -6.46
N GLU A 117 -1.77 -10.77 -5.40
CA GLU A 117 -2.25 -10.59 -4.03
C GLU A 117 -3.16 -9.36 -3.87
N ARG A 118 -2.77 -8.22 -4.45
CA ARG A 118 -3.56 -6.98 -4.41
C ARG A 118 -4.86 -7.10 -5.20
N LEU A 119 -4.82 -7.84 -6.31
CA LEU A 119 -5.99 -8.14 -7.12
C LEU A 119 -6.98 -9.01 -6.34
N GLU A 120 -6.51 -10.10 -5.72
CA GLU A 120 -7.32 -10.99 -4.90
C GLU A 120 -7.96 -10.26 -3.72
N LEU A 121 -7.20 -9.40 -3.03
CA LEU A 121 -7.72 -8.58 -1.94
C LEU A 121 -8.83 -7.64 -2.41
N LEU A 122 -8.65 -6.94 -3.53
CA LEU A 122 -9.68 -6.07 -4.10
C LEU A 122 -10.92 -6.86 -4.55
N GLU A 123 -10.72 -8.03 -5.14
CA GLU A 123 -11.83 -8.91 -5.53
C GLU A 123 -12.60 -9.43 -4.29
N SER A 124 -11.91 -9.71 -3.19
CA SER A 124 -12.53 -10.21 -1.94
C SER A 124 -13.55 -9.24 -1.34
N VAL A 125 -13.37 -7.93 -1.55
CA VAL A 125 -14.31 -6.88 -1.11
C VAL A 125 -15.36 -6.52 -2.16
N GLY A 126 -15.39 -7.22 -3.30
CA GLY A 126 -16.33 -6.97 -4.38
C GLY A 126 -16.01 -5.72 -5.21
N PHE A 127 -14.73 -5.37 -5.34
CA PHE A 127 -14.30 -4.18 -6.08
C PHE A 127 -14.71 -4.24 -7.56
N LYS A 128 -15.42 -3.20 -8.03
CA LYS A 128 -15.90 -3.11 -9.41
C LYS A 128 -14.83 -2.53 -10.33
N TRP A 129 -14.31 -3.38 -11.22
CA TRP A 129 -13.40 -2.98 -12.29
C TRP A 129 -14.19 -2.39 -13.47
N VAL A 130 -14.16 -1.06 -13.63
CA VAL A 130 -14.83 -0.40 -14.76
C VAL A 130 -13.83 -0.31 -15.93
N GLY A 131 -14.09 -1.01 -17.04
CA GLY A 131 -13.37 -0.77 -18.31
C GLY A 131 -12.50 -1.88 -18.89
N ALA A 132 -12.58 -3.13 -18.42
CA ALA A 132 -12.03 -4.27 -19.16
C ALA A 132 -13.18 -5.13 -19.70
N LYS A 133 -13.09 -5.59 -20.95
CA LYS A 133 -13.96 -6.65 -21.46
C LYS A 133 -13.94 -7.77 -20.41
N ARG A 134 -15.12 -8.20 -19.96
CA ARG A 134 -15.26 -9.32 -19.02
C ARG A 134 -14.39 -10.47 -19.51
N ASP A 135 -13.33 -10.79 -18.77
CA ASP A 135 -12.64 -12.04 -18.97
C ASP A 135 -13.53 -13.14 -18.37
N THR A 136 -14.26 -13.82 -19.25
CA THR A 136 -15.15 -14.93 -18.91
C THR A 136 -14.40 -16.17 -18.42
N SER A 137 -13.06 -16.14 -18.37
CA SER A 137 -12.22 -17.26 -17.92
C SER A 137 -12.25 -17.50 -16.40
N ARG A 138 -12.80 -16.56 -15.60
CA ARG A 138 -12.81 -16.63 -14.12
C ARG A 138 -14.02 -17.33 -13.49
N ASN A 139 -14.83 -18.05 -14.27
CA ASN A 139 -15.89 -18.94 -13.76
C ASN A 139 -15.40 -20.12 -12.89
N LYS A 140 -14.11 -20.18 -12.51
CA LYS A 140 -13.52 -21.26 -11.69
C LYS A 140 -13.46 -20.95 -10.19
N PHE A 141 -13.49 -19.68 -9.75
CA PHE A 141 -13.44 -19.35 -8.31
C PHE A 141 -14.81 -19.47 -7.62
N ASP A 142 -15.89 -19.07 -8.30
CA ASP A 142 -17.26 -19.24 -7.76
C ASP A 142 -17.64 -20.72 -7.60
N ALA A 143 -17.14 -21.59 -8.49
CA ALA A 143 -17.36 -23.04 -8.43
C ALA A 143 -16.64 -23.72 -7.24
N ALA A 144 -15.56 -23.13 -6.71
CA ALA A 144 -14.84 -23.66 -5.55
C ALA A 144 -15.55 -23.33 -4.23
N LYS A 145 -16.20 -22.17 -4.13
CA LYS A 145 -16.94 -21.77 -2.92
C LYS A 145 -18.32 -22.44 -2.81
N ALA A 146 -18.93 -22.81 -3.94
CA ALA A 146 -20.19 -23.56 -3.96
C ALA A 146 -20.04 -25.04 -3.52
N LYS A 147 -18.84 -25.64 -3.64
CA LYS A 147 -18.60 -27.03 -3.24
C LYS A 147 -18.33 -27.24 -1.74
N SER A 148 -18.02 -26.17 -1.00
CA SER A 148 -17.74 -26.27 0.44
C SER A 148 -18.96 -26.07 1.34
N LYS A 149 -20.16 -25.86 0.79
CA LYS A 149 -21.40 -25.63 1.57
C LYS A 149 -22.41 -26.80 1.56
N VAL A 150 -22.08 -27.95 0.96
CA VAL A 150 -23.03 -29.09 0.81
C VAL A 150 -22.61 -30.33 1.62
N LYS A 151 -21.77 -30.19 2.67
CA LYS A 151 -21.34 -31.35 3.46
C LYS A 151 -21.44 -31.15 4.97
N VAL A 152 -22.57 -30.63 5.44
CA VAL A 152 -22.99 -30.74 6.85
C VAL A 152 -24.53 -30.71 6.87
N GLU A 153 -25.21 -31.79 6.51
CA GLU A 153 -26.61 -32.09 6.85
C GLU A 153 -26.99 -33.43 6.19
N ASP A 154 -26.70 -34.53 6.89
CA ASP A 154 -27.47 -35.78 6.90
C ASP A 154 -26.63 -36.84 7.64
N SER A 155 -26.78 -36.89 8.97
CA SER A 155 -26.42 -38.02 9.83
C SER A 155 -26.99 -37.76 11.23
N GLU A 156 -28.29 -38.01 11.41
CA GLU A 156 -28.87 -38.63 12.61
C GLU A 156 -30.29 -39.11 12.30
#